data_AF-A0A7W5TBW1-F1
#
_entry.id   AF-A0A7W5TBW1-F1
#
_cell.length_a   1.000
_cell.length_b   1.000
_cell.length_c   1.000
_cell.angle_alpha   90.00
_cell.angle_beta   90.00
_cell.angle_gamma   90.00
#
_symmetry.space_group_name_H-M   'P 1'
#
loop_
_entity.id
_entity.type
_entity.pdbx_description
1 polymer ?
#
loop_
_entity_poly.entity_id
_entity_poly.type
_entity_poly.pdbx_seq_one_letter_code
_entity_poly.pdbx_strand_id
1 'polypeptide(L)'
;MSPHELFERARALWPEIIPHTGDKREALNRVYWPLEEKLGCEDEWLSLIAWAFHQSFWVHAIKGAGADDPTLSPANVPFSLFDQYMRENLQDEYWLNRRTEYSGC
;
A
#
# COMPACT_ATOMS: atom_id res chain seq x y z
N MET A 1 -1.46 2.32 17.24
CA MET A 1 -1.37 3.23 16.08
C MET A 1 -2.73 3.21 15.42
N SER A 2 -3.29 4.37 15.11
CA SER A 2 -4.53 4.46 14.37
C SER A 2 -4.34 4.03 12.90
N PRO A 3 -5.41 3.59 12.22
CA PRO A 3 -5.39 3.32 10.78
C PRO A 3 -4.80 4.46 9.94
N HIS A 4 -5.05 5.71 10.31
CA HIS A 4 -4.52 6.88 9.61
C HIS A 4 -3.01 7.02 9.79
N GLU A 5 -2.47 6.76 11.00
CA GLU A 5 -1.01 6.77 11.22
C GLU A 5 -0.32 5.67 10.39
N LEU A 6 -0.95 4.49 10.29
CA LEU A 6 -0.46 3.40 9.46
C LEU A 6 -0.49 3.75 7.96
N PHE A 7 -1.54 4.42 7.50
CA PHE A 7 -1.63 4.91 6.12
C PHE A 7 -0.54 5.92 5.79
N GLU A 8 -0.34 6.93 6.63
CA GLU A 8 0.69 7.95 6.43
C GLU A 8 2.09 7.35 6.46
N ARG A 9 2.33 6.37 7.36
CA ARG A 9 3.58 5.63 7.42
C ARG A 9 3.80 4.79 6.16
N ALA A 10 2.76 4.11 5.66
CA ALA A 10 2.84 3.37 4.42
C ALA A 10 3.16 4.29 3.24
N ARG A 11 2.47 5.43 3.13
CA ARG A 11 2.73 6.43 2.08
C ARG A 11 4.17 6.94 2.11
N ALA A 12 4.73 7.15 3.29
CA ALA A 12 6.10 7.64 3.46
C ALA A 12 7.18 6.65 2.99
N LEU A 13 6.85 5.36 2.84
CA LEU A 13 7.77 4.35 2.28
C LEU A 13 7.92 4.48 0.76
N TRP A 14 6.99 5.18 0.10
CA TRP A 14 6.94 5.29 -1.35
C TRP A 14 7.56 6.61 -1.84
N PRO A 15 8.17 6.63 -3.04
CA PRO A 15 8.59 7.87 -3.68
C PRO A 15 7.38 8.77 -3.98
N GLU A 16 7.54 10.08 -3.81
CA GLU A 16 6.47 11.07 -4.05
C GLU A 16 5.89 11.02 -5.48
N ILE A 17 6.74 10.67 -6.45
CA ILE A 17 6.38 10.51 -7.86
C ILE A 17 7.06 9.26 -8.39
N ILE A 18 6.29 8.43 -9.09
CA ILE A 18 6.78 7.23 -9.77
C ILE A 18 6.62 7.46 -11.28
N PRO A 19 7.71 7.65 -12.01
CA PRO A 19 7.65 7.75 -13.46
C PRO A 19 7.29 6.37 -14.05
N HIS A 20 6.48 6.37 -15.11
CA HIS A 20 6.25 5.17 -15.91
C HIS A 20 6.19 5.50 -17.39
N THR A 21 6.69 4.59 -18.23
CA THR A 21 6.74 4.73 -19.69
C THR A 21 6.03 3.56 -20.36
N GLY A 22 5.08 2.93 -19.68
CA GLY A 22 4.49 1.66 -20.09
C GLY A 22 3.52 1.11 -19.05
N ASP A 23 3.69 -0.15 -18.65
CA ASP A 23 2.79 -0.77 -17.69
C ASP A 23 2.93 -0.15 -16.28
N LYS A 24 1.88 0.54 -15.84
CA LYS A 24 1.74 1.10 -14.49
C LYS A 24 1.94 0.04 -13.42
N ARG A 25 1.51 -1.20 -13.66
CA ARG A 25 1.68 -2.33 -12.72
C ARG A 25 3.16 -2.64 -12.52
N GLU A 26 3.93 -2.72 -13.60
CA GLU A 26 5.37 -2.94 -13.49
C GLU A 26 6.07 -1.80 -12.76
N ALA A 27 5.66 -0.55 -13.01
CA ALA A 27 6.22 0.60 -12.32
C ALA A 27 6.00 0.53 -10.80
N LEU A 28 4.79 0.14 -10.35
CA LEU A 28 4.50 -0.08 -8.94
C LEU A 28 5.30 -1.27 -8.36
N ASN A 29 5.39 -2.39 -9.09
CA ASN A 29 6.16 -3.56 -8.66
C ASN A 29 7.65 -3.25 -8.50
N ARG A 30 8.23 -2.40 -9.36
CA ARG A 30 9.62 -1.96 -9.25
C ARG A 30 9.91 -1.16 -7.97
N VAL A 31 8.89 -0.57 -7.36
CA VAL A 31 8.99 0.09 -6.05
C VAL A 31 8.74 -0.91 -4.93
N TYR A 32 7.71 -1.75 -5.06
CA TYR A 32 7.28 -2.65 -3.99
C TYR A 32 8.29 -3.76 -3.68
N TRP A 33 8.81 -4.49 -4.69
CA TRP A 33 9.66 -5.66 -4.40
C TRP A 33 10.94 -5.33 -3.63
N PRO A 34 11.69 -4.26 -3.99
CA PRO A 34 12.85 -3.84 -3.19
C PRO A 34 12.47 -3.33 -1.79
N LEU A 35 11.26 -2.78 -1.62
CA LEU A 35 10.76 -2.37 -0.31
C LEU A 35 10.48 -3.59 0.56
N GLU A 36 9.80 -4.61 0.02
CA GLU A 36 9.52 -5.86 0.72
C GLU A 36 10.82 -6.57 1.15
N GLU A 37 11.80 -6.68 0.26
CA GLU A 37 13.10 -7.28 0.56
C GLU A 37 13.83 -6.55 1.71
N LYS A 38 13.73 -5.21 1.76
CA LYS A 38 14.34 -4.39 2.81
C LYS A 38 13.62 -4.48 4.16
N LEU A 39 12.30 -4.56 4.15
CA LEU A 39 11.49 -4.65 5.37
C LEU A 39 11.67 -6.02 6.04
N GLY A 40 11.92 -7.06 5.26
CA GLY A 40 12.09 -8.42 5.76
C GLY A 40 10.87 -8.90 6.55
N CYS A 41 11.10 -9.91 7.40
CA CYS A 41 10.03 -10.50 8.24
C CYS A 41 9.95 -9.90 9.66
N GLU A 42 10.76 -8.89 9.97
CA GLU A 42 10.95 -8.44 11.37
C GLU A 42 9.86 -7.45 11.83
N ASP A 43 9.34 -6.61 10.93
CA ASP A 43 8.25 -5.68 11.23
C ASP A 43 7.01 -6.04 10.40
N GLU A 44 6.22 -6.96 10.95
CA GLU A 44 4.94 -7.41 10.40
C GLU A 44 4.01 -6.27 10.01
N TRP A 45 3.98 -5.19 10.81
CA TRP A 45 3.13 -4.03 10.54
C TRP A 45 3.64 -3.26 9.32
N LEU A 46 4.94 -3.01 9.22
CA LEU A 46 5.50 -2.36 8.04
C LEU A 46 5.27 -3.17 6.75
N SER A 47 5.46 -4.49 6.81
CA SER A 47 5.21 -5.35 5.65
C SER A 47 3.73 -5.37 5.26
N LEU A 48 2.82 -5.46 6.24
CA LEU A 48 1.39 -5.45 6.00
C LEU A 48 0.90 -4.12 5.40
N ILE A 49 1.33 -2.98 5.95
CA ILE A 49 0.92 -1.67 5.42
C ILE A 49 1.54 -1.39 4.05
N ALA A 50 2.77 -1.84 3.80
CA ALA A 50 3.41 -1.70 2.48
C ALA A 50 2.64 -2.47 1.41
N TRP A 51 2.21 -3.70 1.74
CA TRP A 51 1.40 -4.52 0.85
C TRP A 51 0.00 -3.94 0.61
N ALA A 52 -0.72 -3.55 1.67
CA ALA A 52 -2.03 -2.94 1.54
C ALA A 52 -1.99 -1.63 0.73
N PHE A 53 -0.94 -0.82 0.92
CA PHE A 53 -0.73 0.39 0.14
C PHE A 53 -0.43 0.08 -1.33
N HIS A 54 0.37 -0.95 -1.62
CA HIS A 54 0.63 -1.39 -3.00
C HIS A 54 -0.67 -1.79 -3.72
N GLN A 55 -1.53 -2.61 -3.09
CA GLN A 55 -2.81 -3.03 -3.66
C GLN A 55 -3.74 -1.84 -3.91
N SER A 56 -3.81 -0.93 -2.95
CA SER A 56 -4.61 0.29 -3.03
C SER A 56 -4.15 1.19 -4.18
N PHE A 57 -2.84 1.38 -4.29
CA PHE A 57 -2.25 2.19 -5.34
C PHE A 57 -2.45 1.54 -6.71
N TRP A 58 -2.34 0.22 -6.80
CA TRP A 58 -2.63 -0.51 -8.03
C TRP A 58 -4.06 -0.28 -8.50
N VAL A 59 -5.05 -0.47 -7.63
CA VAL A 59 -6.46 -0.25 -7.99
C VAL A 59 -6.72 1.20 -8.36
N HIS A 60 -6.19 2.15 -7.59
CA HIS A 60 -6.38 3.57 -7.87
C HIS A 60 -5.73 3.99 -9.21
N ALA A 61 -4.47 3.61 -9.44
CA ALA A 61 -3.70 3.99 -10.62
C ALA A 61 -4.17 3.30 -11.91
N ILE A 62 -4.63 2.06 -11.83
CA ILE A 62 -5.01 1.27 -13.02
C ILE A 62 -6.50 1.34 -13.31
N LYS A 63 -7.36 1.42 -12.29
CA LYS A 63 -8.82 1.53 -12.51
C LYS A 63 -9.33 2.97 -12.51
N GLY A 64 -8.60 3.92 -11.91
CA GLY A 64 -9.05 5.31 -11.73
C GLY A 64 -8.37 6.35 -12.63
N ALA A 65 -7.09 6.16 -12.99
CA ALA A 65 -6.36 7.15 -13.80
C ALA A 65 -6.47 6.86 -15.30
N GLY A 66 -6.71 7.91 -16.09
CA GLY A 66 -6.61 7.85 -17.55
C GLY A 66 -5.25 7.32 -18.01
N ALA A 67 -5.21 6.72 -19.20
CA ALA A 67 -3.98 6.14 -19.76
C ALA A 67 -2.86 7.17 -19.97
N ASP A 68 -3.20 8.47 -19.94
CA ASP A 68 -2.34 9.56 -20.41
C ASP A 68 -1.52 10.25 -19.31
N ASP A 69 -1.67 9.92 -18.02
CA ASP A 69 -0.79 10.46 -16.97
C ASP A 69 0.54 9.69 -16.99
N PRO A 70 1.69 10.31 -17.30
CA PRO A 70 3.00 9.65 -17.34
C PRO A 70 3.60 9.39 -15.96
N THR A 71 2.89 9.79 -14.89
CA THR A 71 3.35 9.68 -13.52
C THR A 71 2.29 9.05 -12.62
N LEU A 72 2.73 8.39 -11.55
CA LEU A 72 1.86 7.94 -10.47
C LEU A 72 2.28 8.66 -9.20
N SER A 73 1.30 9.21 -8.47
CA SER A 73 1.56 9.84 -7.17
C SER A 73 0.89 9.06 -6.04
N PRO A 74 1.65 8.56 -5.04
CA PRO A 74 1.08 7.94 -3.84
C PRO A 74 0.12 8.86 -3.07
N ALA A 75 0.28 10.18 -3.21
CA ALA A 75 -0.60 11.17 -2.56
C ALA A 75 -2.06 11.06 -3.03
N ASN A 76 -2.30 10.48 -4.21
CA ASN A 76 -3.64 10.28 -4.76
C ASN A 76 -4.31 9.01 -4.23
N VAL A 77 -3.58 8.12 -3.54
CA VAL A 77 -4.17 6.91 -2.96
C VAL A 77 -5.12 7.30 -1.84
N PRO A 78 -6.42 6.97 -1.91
CA PRO A 78 -7.37 7.33 -0.88
C PRO A 78 -7.21 6.41 0.35
N PHE A 79 -7.26 7.01 1.54
CA PHE A 79 -7.22 6.26 2.81
C PHE A 79 -8.29 5.16 2.86
N SER A 80 -9.50 5.40 2.35
CA SER A 80 -10.58 4.41 2.37
C SER A 80 -10.24 3.12 1.61
N LEU A 81 -9.49 3.22 0.51
CA LEU A 81 -9.06 2.06 -0.26
C LEU A 81 -7.94 1.30 0.46
N PHE A 82 -7.04 2.04 1.11
CA PHE A 82 -6.05 1.45 2.01
C PHE A 82 -6.70 0.71 3.18
N ASP A 83 -7.67 1.33 3.87
CA ASP A 83 -8.37 0.70 4.99
C ASP A 83 -9.10 -0.57 4.57
N GLN A 84 -9.71 -0.56 3.38
CA GLN A 84 -10.33 -1.75 2.80
C GLN A 84 -9.30 -2.88 2.64
N TYR A 85 -8.18 -2.62 1.96
CA TYR A 85 -7.16 -3.65 1.73
C TYR A 85 -6.46 -4.11 3.01
N MET A 86 -6.27 -3.21 3.98
CA MET A 86 -5.82 -3.60 5.32
C MET A 86 -6.77 -4.61 5.96
N ARG A 87 -8.07 -4.33 5.97
CA ARG A 87 -9.08 -5.23 6.55
C ARG A 87 -9.19 -6.56 5.81
N GLU A 88 -9.04 -6.55 4.49
CA GLU A 88 -9.00 -7.76 3.66
C GLU A 88 -7.78 -8.62 3.99
N ASN A 89 -6.57 -8.04 4.00
CA ASN A 89 -5.34 -8.77 4.33
C ASN A 89 -5.39 -9.33 5.76
N LEU A 90 -5.95 -8.58 6.70
CA LEU A 90 -6.12 -9.01 8.09
C LEU A 90 -7.13 -10.15 8.27
N GLN A 91 -7.91 -10.54 7.24
CA GLN A 91 -8.85 -11.67 7.33
C GLN A 91 -8.18 -13.04 7.41
N ASP A 92 -6.90 -13.14 7.06
CA ASP A 92 -6.14 -14.36 7.28
C ASP A 92 -6.05 -14.69 8.79
N GLU A 93 -6.15 -15.98 9.13
CA GLU A 93 -6.06 -16.45 10.52
C GLU A 93 -4.69 -16.13 11.14
N TYR A 94 -3.64 -16.06 10.33
CA TYR A 94 -2.30 -15.63 10.74
C TYR A 94 -2.30 -14.25 11.39
N TRP A 95 -3.23 -13.37 10.99
CA TRP A 95 -3.31 -11.98 11.46
C TRP A 95 -4.30 -11.74 12.58
N LEU A 96 -4.85 -12.76 13.24
CA LEU A 96 -5.92 -12.61 14.23
C LEU A 96 -5.59 -11.57 15.35
N ASN A 97 -4.36 -11.61 15.87
CA ASN A 97 -3.89 -10.65 16.89
C ASN A 97 -3.87 -9.21 16.33
N ARG A 98 -3.32 -9.03 15.12
CA ARG A 98 -3.23 -7.73 14.43
C ARG A 98 -4.59 -7.18 14.01
N ARG A 99 -5.54 -8.05 13.64
CA ARG A 99 -6.92 -7.67 13.30
C ARG A 99 -7.61 -7.01 14.49
N THR A 100 -7.38 -7.53 15.69
CA THR A 100 -7.95 -7.00 16.92
C THR A 100 -7.34 -5.64 17.27
N GLU A 101 -6.01 -5.50 17.15
CA GLU A 101 -5.30 -4.23 17.32
C GLU A 101 -5.80 -3.16 16.33
N TYR A 102 -6.03 -3.52 15.07
CA TYR A 102 -6.49 -2.60 14.03
C TYR A 102 -7.95 -2.17 14.22
N SER A 103 -8.82 -3.07 14.68
CA SER A 103 -10.27 -2.82 14.82
C SER A 103 -10.64 -2.15 16.15
N GLY A 104 -9.74 -2.15 17.13
CA GLY A 104 -9.93 -1.51 18.43
C GLY A 104 -9.55 -0.02 18.48
N CYS A 105 -9.16 0.57 17.36
CA CYS A 105 -8.82 1.99 17.22
C CYS A 105 -9.99 2.83 16.68
#